data_AF-T1H2B6-F1
#
_entry.id   AF-T1H2B6-F1
#
_cell.length_a   1.000
_cell.length_b   1.000
_cell.length_c   1.000
_cell.angle_alpha   90.00
_cell.angle_beta   90.00
_cell.angle_gamma   90.00
#
_symmetry.space_group_name_H-M   'P 1'
#
loop_
_entity.id
_entity.type
_entity.pdbx_description
1 polymer ?
#
loop_
_entity_poly.entity_id
_entity_poly.type
_entity_poly.pdbx_seq_one_letter_code
_entity_poly.pdbx_strand_id
1 'polypeptide(L)'
;MLKLLIIFHLFYAQSFCFDKGISFYSYRNCEREVIVEGDGSESGYMRFQNFIPIANLSYNKANNGEILSLRFYFQGRADFSVIFSPQPKQPSSTEKIFQTVLAYGKGGERRSSIFLNNVVDIYKTTKCDHVDNIPNPMDPFFFQQVDVIVNKNYGLIMWFIPQHGRSPLLTCFDPNIVNIKYIGFSGFSRNKVRYIFDCPIKNGV
;
A
#
# COMPACT_ATOMS: atom_id res chain seq x y z
N MET A 1 22.68 -42.03 -15.33
CA MET A 1 21.88 -41.26 -14.34
C MET A 1 22.67 -40.04 -13.83
N LEU A 2 23.00 -39.09 -14.70
CA LEU A 2 23.76 -37.89 -14.31
C LEU A 2 23.47 -36.70 -15.24
N LYS A 3 22.22 -36.59 -15.70
CA LYS A 3 21.74 -35.46 -16.52
C LYS A 3 20.45 -34.84 -16.01
N LEU A 4 19.98 -35.24 -14.82
CA LEU A 4 18.71 -34.76 -14.24
C LEU A 4 18.87 -33.94 -12.95
N LEU A 5 20.09 -33.43 -12.68
CA LEU A 5 20.40 -32.66 -11.47
C LEU A 5 20.80 -31.20 -11.74
N ILE A 6 20.87 -30.79 -13.01
CA ILE A 6 21.29 -29.42 -13.39
C ILE A 6 20.08 -28.48 -13.61
N ILE A 7 18.85 -29.00 -13.65
CA ILE A 7 17.64 -28.18 -13.87
C ILE A 7 16.98 -27.70 -12.55
N PHE A 8 17.45 -28.15 -11.38
CA PHE A 8 16.87 -27.77 -10.08
C PHE A 8 17.59 -26.64 -9.34
N HIS A 9 18.65 -26.06 -9.92
CA HIS A 9 19.44 -24.99 -9.27
C HIS A 9 19.42 -23.64 -9.99
N LEU A 10 18.62 -23.48 -11.05
CA LEU A 10 18.36 -22.18 -11.69
C LEU A 10 17.02 -21.54 -11.29
N PHE A 11 16.24 -22.19 -10.42
CA PHE A 11 14.94 -21.68 -9.95
C PHE A 11 14.87 -21.37 -8.46
N TYR A 12 15.98 -21.44 -7.73
CA TYR A 12 15.98 -21.31 -6.26
C TYR A 12 17.08 -20.37 -5.76
N ALA A 13 17.17 -19.18 -6.34
CA ALA A 13 17.92 -18.07 -5.75
C ALA A 13 17.38 -16.71 -6.25
N GLN A 14 16.06 -16.54 -6.34
CA GLN A 14 15.49 -15.21 -6.14
C GLN A 14 15.34 -14.99 -4.63
N SER A 15 16.48 -14.87 -3.96
CA SER A 15 16.52 -14.41 -2.60
C SER A 15 15.93 -13.00 -2.59
N PHE A 16 14.77 -12.86 -1.95
CA PHE A 16 14.11 -11.60 -1.66
C PHE A 16 15.10 -10.63 -1.03
N CYS A 17 15.69 -9.74 -1.84
CA CYS A 17 16.50 -8.63 -1.35
C CYS A 17 15.56 -7.55 -0.85
N PHE A 18 15.12 -7.70 0.40
CA PHE A 18 14.52 -6.61 1.15
C PHE A 18 15.58 -5.53 1.34
N ASP A 19 15.28 -4.31 0.90
CA ASP A 19 16.21 -3.20 0.96
C ASP A 19 16.30 -2.68 2.40
N LYS A 20 17.26 -3.23 3.16
CA LYS A 20 17.69 -2.67 4.45
C LYS A 20 18.34 -1.28 4.31
N GLY A 21 18.45 -0.75 3.08
CA GLY A 21 19.11 0.50 2.73
C GLY A 21 18.21 1.73 2.63
N ILE A 22 16.90 1.64 2.95
CA ILE A 22 16.09 2.85 3.05
C ILE A 22 16.58 3.68 4.23
N SER A 23 17.13 4.85 3.93
CA SER A 23 17.72 5.76 4.90
C SER A 23 16.98 7.10 4.89
N PHE A 24 17.27 7.97 5.86
CA PHE A 24 16.79 9.35 5.86
C PHE A 24 16.98 10.03 4.50
N TYR A 25 18.10 9.79 3.82
CA TYR A 25 18.37 10.39 2.50
C TYR A 25 17.37 9.99 1.40
N SER A 26 16.72 8.84 1.54
CA SER A 26 15.71 8.35 0.60
C SER A 26 14.43 9.18 0.65
N TYR A 27 14.06 9.69 1.83
CA TYR A 27 12.78 10.38 2.06
C TYR A 27 12.92 11.81 2.62
N ARG A 28 14.14 12.31 2.86
CA ARG A 28 14.38 13.64 3.45
C ARG A 28 13.80 14.81 2.66
N ASN A 29 13.50 14.59 1.38
CA ASN A 29 12.96 15.60 0.49
C ASN A 29 11.45 15.45 0.28
N CYS A 30 10.79 14.53 0.99
CA CYS A 30 9.34 14.41 0.93
C CYS A 30 8.68 15.61 1.63
N GLU A 31 7.57 16.08 1.07
CA GLU A 31 6.88 17.27 1.58
C GLU A 31 5.90 16.95 2.70
N ARG A 32 5.46 15.69 2.82
CA ARG A 32 4.41 15.32 3.76
C ARG A 32 4.80 14.14 4.63
N GLU A 33 4.38 14.26 5.88
CA GLU A 33 4.46 13.23 6.88
C GLU A 33 3.13 13.16 7.62
N VAL A 34 2.65 11.94 7.84
CA VAL A 34 1.51 11.64 8.68
C VAL A 34 1.91 10.58 9.69
N ILE A 35 1.72 10.89 10.97
CA ILE A 35 1.81 9.92 12.06
C ILE A 35 0.38 9.54 12.45
N VAL A 36 0.09 8.25 12.44
CA VAL A 36 -1.18 7.70 12.92
C VAL A 36 -0.90 6.98 14.24
N GLU A 37 -1.58 7.40 15.30
CA GLU A 37 -1.46 6.82 16.63
C GLU A 37 -2.78 6.19 17.04
N GLY A 38 -2.72 4.95 17.51
CA GLY A 38 -3.86 4.29 18.12
C GLY A 38 -4.13 4.80 19.52
N ASP A 39 -5.38 5.11 19.80
CA ASP A 39 -5.85 5.56 21.10
C ASP A 39 -5.95 4.42 22.14
N GLY A 40 -5.64 3.18 21.73
CA GLY A 40 -5.67 2.02 22.61
C GLY A 40 -7.04 1.35 22.73
N SER A 41 -8.09 1.94 22.19
CA SER A 41 -9.48 1.49 22.35
C SER A 41 -9.90 0.42 21.33
N GLU A 42 -9.26 0.40 20.15
CA GLU A 42 -9.62 -0.51 19.06
C GLU A 42 -8.69 -1.73 18.99
N SER A 43 -9.28 -2.93 18.92
CA SER A 43 -8.56 -4.21 18.74
C SER A 43 -8.34 -4.57 17.26
N GLY A 44 -8.52 -3.61 16.34
CA GLY A 44 -8.50 -3.83 14.88
C GLY A 44 -7.93 -2.63 14.11
N TYR A 45 -8.31 -2.48 12.83
CA TYR A 45 -7.93 -1.30 12.04
C TYR A 45 -8.47 -0.02 12.67
N MET A 46 -7.60 0.98 12.77
CA MET A 46 -7.96 2.27 13.31
C MET A 46 -8.91 3.02 12.37
N ARG A 47 -9.64 4.01 12.90
CA ARG A 47 -10.29 5.03 12.04
C ARG A 47 -9.25 5.70 11.15
N PHE A 48 -9.63 5.96 9.90
CA PHE A 48 -8.81 6.73 8.98
C PHE A 48 -8.71 8.16 9.47
N GLN A 49 -7.49 8.67 9.42
CA GLN A 49 -7.12 10.02 9.81
C GLN A 49 -6.44 10.71 8.63
N ASN A 50 -6.33 12.04 8.70
CA ASN A 50 -5.54 12.84 7.77
C ASN A 50 -5.94 12.63 6.30
N PHE A 51 -7.20 12.93 5.97
CA PHE A 51 -7.66 12.92 4.58
C PHE A 51 -7.05 14.08 3.79
N ILE A 52 -6.19 13.75 2.83
CA ILE A 52 -5.45 14.73 2.05
C ILE A 52 -6.04 14.78 0.64
N PRO A 53 -6.42 15.98 0.16
CA PRO A 53 -6.84 16.14 -1.22
C PRO A 53 -5.70 15.77 -2.16
N ILE A 54 -5.95 14.88 -3.11
CA ILE A 54 -4.95 14.46 -4.10
C ILE A 54 -4.47 15.65 -4.94
N ALA A 55 -5.34 16.63 -5.17
CA ALA A 55 -5.01 17.87 -5.86
C ALA A 55 -3.95 18.73 -5.12
N ASN A 56 -3.71 18.48 -3.82
CA ASN A 56 -2.76 19.22 -3.00
C ASN A 56 -1.41 18.51 -2.86
N LEU A 57 -1.17 17.45 -3.64
CA LEU A 57 0.08 16.69 -3.63
C LEU A 57 1.04 17.26 -4.70
N SER A 58 2.15 17.84 -4.26
CA SER A 58 3.12 18.52 -5.14
C SER A 58 3.88 17.57 -6.07
N TYR A 59 4.05 16.32 -5.63
CA TYR A 59 4.76 15.27 -6.32
C TYR A 59 3.87 14.10 -6.73
N ASN A 60 2.56 14.35 -6.85
CA ASN A 60 1.71 13.44 -7.63
C ASN A 60 2.17 13.46 -9.10
N LYS A 61 2.79 12.37 -9.56
CA LYS A 61 3.31 12.22 -10.92
C LYS A 61 2.30 11.59 -11.88
N ALA A 62 1.01 11.72 -11.57
CA ALA A 62 -0.07 11.22 -12.41
C ALA A 62 0.06 11.79 -13.83
N ASN A 63 0.06 10.91 -14.83
CA ASN A 63 0.02 11.28 -16.25
C ASN A 63 -1.43 11.39 -16.77
N ASN A 64 -1.58 11.63 -18.08
CA ASN A 64 -2.89 11.65 -18.72
C ASN A 64 -3.61 10.30 -18.58
N GLY A 65 -4.67 10.29 -17.76
CA GLY A 65 -5.44 9.09 -17.48
C GLY A 65 -5.23 8.52 -16.08
N GLU A 66 -4.35 9.14 -15.28
CA GLU A 66 -4.14 8.82 -13.88
C GLU A 66 -4.80 9.88 -12.97
N ILE A 67 -5.22 9.44 -11.79
CA ILE A 67 -5.64 10.31 -10.67
C ILE A 67 -4.45 10.52 -9.74
N LEU A 68 -3.69 9.44 -9.50
CA LEU A 68 -2.60 9.42 -8.53
C LEU A 68 -1.47 8.54 -9.07
N SER A 69 -0.24 9.04 -8.97
CA SER A 69 0.98 8.26 -9.05
C SER A 69 1.92 8.77 -7.97
N LEU A 70 2.06 8.00 -6.88
CA LEU A 70 2.67 8.48 -5.64
C LEU A 70 3.52 7.40 -4.97
N ARG A 71 4.65 7.84 -4.43
CA ARG A 71 5.53 7.04 -3.58
C ARG A 71 5.26 7.30 -2.11
N PHE A 72 5.22 6.23 -1.33
CA PHE A 72 5.15 6.22 0.12
C PHE A 72 6.39 5.55 0.68
N TYR A 73 6.80 6.05 1.84
CA TYR A 73 7.67 5.38 2.78
C TYR A 73 6.86 5.12 4.05
N PHE A 74 6.55 3.85 4.31
CA PHE A 74 5.83 3.43 5.51
C PHE A 74 6.81 2.96 6.57
N GLN A 75 6.64 3.46 7.79
CA GLN A 75 7.42 3.08 8.95
C GLN A 75 6.49 2.63 10.09
N GLY A 76 6.54 1.37 10.47
CA GLY A 76 5.59 0.79 11.44
C GLY A 76 5.87 -0.67 11.77
N ARG A 77 5.18 -1.22 12.78
CA ARG A 77 5.33 -2.63 13.17
C ARG A 77 4.27 -3.55 12.56
N ALA A 78 3.13 -2.97 12.18
CA ALA A 78 2.04 -3.70 11.58
C ALA A 78 1.26 -2.76 10.66
N ASP A 79 0.73 -3.38 9.61
CA ASP A 79 -0.37 -2.94 8.77
C ASP A 79 -0.26 -1.52 8.22
N PHE A 80 0.30 -1.45 7.01
CA PHE A 80 0.03 -0.33 6.12
C PHE A 80 -1.46 -0.33 5.78
N SER A 81 -2.17 0.77 6.02
CA SER A 81 -3.56 0.91 5.63
C SER A 81 -3.83 2.28 5.02
N VAL A 82 -4.23 2.26 3.75
CA VAL A 82 -4.53 3.46 2.96
C VAL A 82 -5.92 3.34 2.37
N ILE A 83 -6.67 4.43 2.45
CA ILE A 83 -7.98 4.57 1.80
C ILE A 83 -7.91 5.56 0.65
N PHE A 84 -8.58 5.24 -0.45
CA PHE A 84 -8.91 6.18 -1.51
C PHE A 84 -10.42 6.45 -1.51
N SER A 85 -10.77 7.73 -1.37
CA SER A 85 -12.15 8.14 -1.09
C SER A 85 -12.57 9.37 -1.92
N PRO A 86 -13.86 9.49 -2.29
CA PRO A 86 -14.42 10.72 -2.84
C PRO A 86 -14.58 11.85 -1.80
N GLN A 87 -14.54 11.54 -0.50
CA GLN A 87 -14.84 12.46 0.60
C GLN A 87 -13.75 12.44 1.70
N PRO A 88 -13.46 13.58 2.37
CA PRO A 88 -12.43 13.67 3.40
C PRO A 88 -12.94 13.27 4.79
N LYS A 89 -13.58 12.10 4.91
CA LYS A 89 -14.15 11.62 6.17
C LYS A 89 -14.04 10.10 6.27
N GLN A 90 -14.13 9.59 7.49
CA GLN A 90 -14.32 8.16 7.72
C GLN A 90 -15.52 7.69 6.91
N PRO A 91 -15.36 6.68 6.03
CA PRO A 91 -16.45 6.21 5.19
C PRO A 91 -17.56 5.58 6.03
N SER A 92 -18.80 5.81 5.63
CA SER A 92 -19.92 5.03 6.14
C SER A 92 -19.92 3.62 5.54
N SER A 93 -20.72 2.73 6.12
CA SER A 93 -20.84 1.34 5.65
C SER A 93 -21.40 1.17 4.25
N THR A 94 -21.92 2.22 3.64
CA THR A 94 -22.52 2.21 2.29
C THR A 94 -21.69 2.95 1.26
N GLU A 95 -20.65 3.67 1.68
CA GLU A 95 -19.81 4.46 0.78
C GLU A 95 -18.78 3.55 0.10
N LYS A 96 -18.75 3.60 -1.24
CA LYS A 96 -17.77 2.88 -2.05
C LYS A 96 -16.41 3.54 -1.92
N ILE A 97 -15.48 2.82 -1.32
CA ILE A 97 -14.09 3.24 -1.10
C ILE A 97 -13.14 2.11 -1.45
N PHE A 98 -11.92 2.45 -1.83
CA PHE A 98 -10.86 1.44 -1.93
C PHE A 98 -10.03 1.49 -0.67
N GLN A 99 -9.92 0.36 0.00
CA GLN A 99 -9.03 0.20 1.13
C GLN A 99 -7.94 -0.79 0.73
N THR A 100 -6.70 -0.35 0.86
CA THR A 100 -5.53 -1.21 0.74
C THR A 100 -4.95 -1.47 2.10
N VAL A 101 -4.61 -2.72 2.32
CA VAL A 101 -4.03 -3.23 3.54
C VAL A 101 -2.82 -4.08 3.15
N LEU A 102 -1.62 -3.67 3.60
CA LEU A 102 -0.46 -4.56 3.61
C LEU A 102 -0.26 -5.00 5.05
N ALA A 103 -0.88 -6.11 5.45
CA ALA A 103 -0.95 -6.53 6.85
C ALA A 103 0.20 -7.45 7.25
N TYR A 104 0.53 -7.37 8.54
CA TYR A 104 1.34 -8.31 9.29
C TYR A 104 0.46 -9.02 10.32
N GLY A 105 0.21 -10.32 10.12
CA GLY A 105 -0.53 -11.17 11.05
C GLY A 105 0.36 -12.13 11.86
N LYS A 106 0.02 -12.36 13.13
CA LYS A 106 0.45 -13.55 13.90
C LYS A 106 -0.57 -14.68 13.71
N GLY A 107 -0.12 -15.91 13.50
CA GLY A 107 -0.98 -17.10 13.48
C GLY A 107 -1.39 -17.61 12.09
N GLY A 108 -0.45 -17.78 11.16
CA GLY A 108 -0.66 -18.53 9.91
C GLY A 108 -1.32 -17.79 8.75
N GLU A 109 -1.97 -16.64 8.99
CA GLU A 109 -2.63 -15.85 7.95
C GLU A 109 -1.94 -14.49 7.76
N ARG A 110 -0.85 -14.49 6.99
CA ARG A 110 -0.09 -13.27 6.63
C ARG A 110 -0.58 -12.74 5.28
N ARG A 111 -1.64 -11.93 5.29
CA ARG A 111 -2.37 -11.55 4.08
C ARG A 111 -2.23 -10.07 3.77
N SER A 112 -1.94 -9.73 2.51
CA SER A 112 -2.09 -8.37 2.01
C SER A 112 -3.15 -8.35 0.93
N SER A 113 -3.91 -7.26 0.91
CA SER A 113 -5.14 -7.22 0.15
C SER A 113 -5.48 -5.80 -0.24
N ILE A 114 -6.12 -5.66 -1.38
CA ILE A 114 -6.88 -4.48 -1.74
C ILE A 114 -8.34 -4.89 -1.82
N PHE A 115 -9.23 -4.05 -1.31
CA PHE A 115 -10.66 -4.32 -1.31
C PHE A 115 -11.41 -3.08 -1.79
N LEU A 116 -12.45 -3.30 -2.59
CA LEU A 116 -13.45 -2.30 -2.91
C LEU A 116 -14.57 -2.45 -1.88
N ASN A 117 -14.58 -1.56 -0.90
CA ASN A 117 -15.40 -1.70 0.28
C ASN A 117 -16.70 -0.88 0.18
N ASN A 118 -17.78 -1.49 0.67
CA ASN A 118 -18.84 -0.86 1.46
C ASN A 118 -18.69 -1.57 2.82
N VAL A 119 -18.27 -0.89 3.91
CA VAL A 119 -17.60 -1.41 5.16
C VAL A 119 -18.06 -2.76 5.78
N VAL A 120 -19.16 -3.36 5.33
CA VAL A 120 -19.80 -4.58 5.84
C VAL A 120 -19.31 -5.89 5.21
N ASP A 121 -18.64 -5.89 4.05
CA ASP A 121 -18.34 -7.15 3.33
C ASP A 121 -16.94 -7.16 2.68
N ILE A 122 -15.92 -7.41 3.50
CA ILE A 122 -14.49 -7.46 3.12
C ILE A 122 -14.21 -8.52 2.02
N TYR A 123 -15.14 -9.46 1.78
CA TYR A 123 -14.92 -10.63 0.91
C TYR A 123 -15.85 -10.74 -0.31
N LYS A 124 -16.77 -9.79 -0.56
CA LYS A 124 -17.83 -9.99 -1.59
C LYS A 124 -17.64 -9.33 -2.96
N THR A 125 -16.57 -8.57 -3.19
CA THR A 125 -16.33 -7.95 -4.51
C THR A 125 -15.07 -8.52 -5.16
N THR A 126 -15.25 -9.55 -5.99
CA THR A 126 -14.20 -10.32 -6.68
C THR A 126 -13.48 -9.57 -7.81
N LYS A 127 -13.12 -8.28 -7.63
CA LYS A 127 -12.37 -7.48 -8.61
C LYS A 127 -11.03 -6.95 -8.09
N CYS A 128 -10.68 -7.31 -6.87
CA CYS A 128 -9.43 -6.88 -6.24
C CYS A 128 -8.58 -8.09 -5.84
N ASP A 129 -7.27 -7.90 -5.87
CA ASP A 129 -6.29 -8.93 -5.53
C ASP A 129 -6.14 -9.13 -4.03
N HIS A 130 -5.76 -10.37 -3.72
CA HIS A 130 -5.38 -10.84 -2.42
C HIS A 130 -4.11 -11.69 -2.55
N VAL A 131 -3.12 -11.46 -1.69
CA VAL A 131 -1.87 -12.22 -1.66
C VAL A 131 -1.61 -12.76 -0.25
N ASP A 132 -1.53 -14.08 -0.15
CA ASP A 132 -1.11 -14.79 1.06
C ASP A 132 0.41 -14.85 1.19
N ASN A 133 0.87 -15.00 2.43
CA ASN A 133 2.25 -15.32 2.78
C ASN A 133 3.28 -14.35 2.19
N ILE A 134 2.93 -13.08 2.04
CA ILE A 134 3.93 -12.05 1.74
C ILE A 134 5.00 -12.15 2.84
N PRO A 135 6.25 -12.53 2.50
CA PRO A 135 7.28 -12.68 3.51
C PRO A 135 7.43 -11.33 4.18
N ASN A 136 7.23 -11.32 5.50
CA ASN A 136 7.07 -10.08 6.25
C ASN A 136 8.31 -9.20 6.06
N PRO A 137 8.24 -8.08 5.30
CA PRO A 137 9.35 -7.16 5.26
C PRO A 137 9.42 -6.35 6.58
N MET A 138 8.41 -6.48 7.47
CA MET A 138 8.15 -5.67 8.67
C MET A 138 8.70 -6.22 9.99
N ASP A 139 9.50 -7.29 9.99
CA ASP A 139 10.06 -7.83 11.24
C ASP A 139 11.47 -7.27 11.51
N PRO A 140 11.75 -6.58 12.64
CA PRO A 140 10.84 -6.17 13.73
C PRO A 140 10.25 -4.76 13.57
N PHE A 141 10.72 -4.01 12.57
CA PHE A 141 10.35 -2.62 12.33
C PHE A 141 10.41 -2.35 10.83
N PHE A 142 9.25 -2.06 10.23
CA PHE A 142 9.16 -1.81 8.81
C PHE A 142 9.71 -0.45 8.49
N PHE A 143 10.51 -0.41 7.46
CA PHE A 143 10.69 0.79 6.65
C PHE A 143 10.58 0.31 5.21
N GLN A 144 9.53 0.71 4.50
CA GLN A 144 9.27 0.21 3.15
C GLN A 144 8.86 1.32 2.21
N GLN A 145 9.41 1.23 1.02
CA GLN A 145 8.95 2.00 -0.11
C GLN A 145 7.80 1.28 -0.80
N VAL A 146 6.67 1.95 -0.96
CA VAL A 146 5.51 1.45 -1.68
C VAL A 146 5.09 2.50 -2.68
N ASP A 147 4.84 2.11 -3.93
CA ASP A 147 4.32 3.02 -4.95
C ASP A 147 2.86 2.65 -5.26
N VAL A 148 2.02 3.65 -5.50
CA VAL A 148 0.65 3.45 -5.99
C VAL A 148 0.43 4.18 -7.30
N ILE A 149 -0.32 3.54 -8.20
CA ILE A 149 -0.87 4.16 -9.39
C ILE A 149 -2.38 3.93 -9.39
N VAL A 150 -3.13 5.01 -9.58
CA VAL A 150 -4.59 5.01 -9.76
C VAL A 150 -4.88 5.51 -11.16
N ASN A 151 -5.25 4.60 -12.06
CA ASN A 151 -5.52 4.88 -13.46
C ASN A 151 -7.04 4.88 -13.72
N LYS A 152 -7.58 6.06 -14.04
CA LYS A 152 -9.01 6.26 -14.31
C LYS A 152 -9.45 5.79 -15.69
N ASN A 153 -8.54 5.76 -16.66
CA ASN A 153 -8.89 5.31 -18.01
C ASN A 153 -9.15 3.79 -18.05
N TYR A 154 -8.38 3.05 -17.25
CA TYR A 154 -8.50 1.60 -17.16
C TYR A 154 -9.25 1.12 -15.92
N GLY A 155 -9.71 2.03 -15.04
CA GLY A 155 -10.38 1.63 -13.81
C GLY A 155 -9.48 0.87 -12.83
N LEU A 156 -8.16 1.11 -12.82
CA LEU A 156 -7.18 0.31 -12.08
C LEU A 156 -6.56 1.04 -10.89
N ILE A 157 -6.41 0.33 -9.77
CA ILE A 157 -5.44 0.63 -8.71
C ILE A 157 -4.36 -0.42 -8.77
N MET A 158 -3.11 0.01 -8.72
CA MET A 158 -1.95 -0.87 -8.70
C MET A 158 -1.00 -0.42 -7.61
N TRP A 159 -0.64 -1.34 -6.73
CA TRP A 159 0.36 -1.14 -5.69
C TRP A 159 1.62 -1.89 -6.05
N PHE A 160 2.77 -1.25 -5.89
CA PHE A 160 4.07 -1.82 -6.19
C PHE A 160 4.93 -1.77 -4.93
N ILE A 161 5.69 -2.84 -4.72
CA ILE A 161 6.85 -2.81 -3.84
C ILE A 161 8.05 -2.94 -4.77
N PRO A 162 8.77 -1.84 -5.09
CA PRO A 162 9.82 -1.86 -6.12
C PRO A 162 10.91 -2.91 -5.90
N GLN A 163 11.17 -3.29 -4.65
CA GLN A 163 12.12 -4.35 -4.27
C GLN A 163 11.64 -5.75 -4.67
N HIS A 164 10.35 -5.95 -4.90
CA HIS A 164 9.74 -7.21 -5.33
C HIS A 164 9.60 -7.30 -6.87
N GLY A 165 10.14 -6.32 -7.60
CA GLY A 165 10.14 -6.30 -9.06
C GLY A 165 9.25 -5.20 -9.64
N ARG A 166 8.97 -5.33 -10.95
CA ARG A 166 8.24 -4.32 -11.73
C ARG A 166 6.75 -4.60 -11.86
N SER A 167 6.31 -5.81 -11.48
CA SER A 167 4.90 -6.17 -11.50
C SER A 167 4.19 -5.58 -10.27
N PRO A 168 2.91 -5.19 -10.39
CA PRO A 168 2.15 -4.79 -9.22
C PRO A 168 2.03 -5.96 -8.24
N LEU A 169 2.18 -5.65 -6.95
CA LEU A 169 1.93 -6.59 -5.86
C LEU A 169 0.44 -6.87 -5.71
N LEU A 170 -0.36 -5.80 -5.77
CA LEU A 170 -1.81 -5.87 -5.65
C LEU A 170 -2.43 -5.00 -6.74
N THR A 171 -3.45 -5.51 -7.40
CA THR A 171 -4.29 -4.75 -8.32
C THR A 171 -5.75 -4.78 -7.89
N CYS A 172 -6.49 -3.71 -8.20
CA CYS A 172 -7.94 -3.76 -8.16
C CYS A 172 -8.54 -3.02 -9.35
N PHE A 173 -9.61 -3.57 -9.89
CA PHE A 173 -10.35 -2.99 -11.00
C PHE A 173 -11.76 -2.53 -10.57
N ASP A 174 -12.05 -1.24 -10.74
CA ASP A 174 -13.43 -0.74 -10.79
C ASP A 174 -13.56 0.38 -11.84
N PRO A 175 -14.52 0.28 -12.78
CA PRO A 175 -14.72 1.31 -13.78
C PRO A 175 -15.17 2.68 -13.20
N ASN A 176 -15.66 2.73 -11.97
CA ASN A 176 -16.13 3.96 -11.30
C ASN A 176 -15.06 4.65 -10.45
N ILE A 177 -13.79 4.28 -10.63
CA ILE A 177 -12.65 4.84 -9.86
C ILE A 177 -12.47 6.36 -10.02
N VAL A 178 -13.10 6.94 -11.05
CA VAL A 178 -13.02 8.36 -11.44
C VAL A 178 -13.34 9.36 -10.32
N ASN A 179 -14.02 8.92 -9.26
CA ASN A 179 -14.49 9.78 -8.17
C ASN A 179 -13.50 9.92 -7.01
N ILE A 180 -12.34 9.25 -7.03
CA ILE A 180 -11.33 9.37 -5.98
C ILE A 180 -10.78 10.80 -5.96
N LYS A 181 -10.81 11.42 -4.77
CA LYS A 181 -10.33 12.81 -4.56
C LYS A 181 -9.39 12.92 -3.36
N TYR A 182 -9.45 11.98 -2.43
CA TYR A 182 -8.71 12.02 -1.18
C TYR A 182 -7.98 10.71 -0.95
N ILE A 183 -6.83 10.83 -0.31
CA ILE A 183 -6.12 9.72 0.32
C ILE A 183 -6.20 9.88 1.84
N GLY A 184 -6.47 8.81 2.56
CA GLY A 184 -6.44 8.78 4.02
C GLY A 184 -5.55 7.66 4.55
N PHE A 185 -5.07 7.81 5.77
CA PHE A 185 -4.14 6.88 6.39
C PHE A 185 -4.71 6.30 7.67
N SER A 186 -4.44 5.02 7.90
CA SER A 186 -4.78 4.33 9.15
C SER A 186 -3.62 3.43 9.56
N GLY A 187 -3.80 2.64 10.59
CA GLY A 187 -2.91 1.58 11.01
C GLY A 187 -3.71 0.55 11.79
N PHE A 188 -3.05 -0.25 12.63
CA PHE A 188 -3.70 -1.33 13.35
C PHE A 188 -3.51 -1.22 14.87
N SER A 189 -4.63 -1.30 15.58
CA SER A 189 -4.76 -1.31 17.03
C SER A 189 -3.96 -0.18 17.71
N ARG A 190 -3.14 -0.49 18.71
CA ARG A 190 -2.39 0.50 19.50
C ARG A 190 -1.07 0.92 18.86
N ASN A 191 -0.83 0.55 17.60
CA ASN A 191 0.44 0.85 16.96
C ASN A 191 0.52 2.33 16.60
N LYS A 192 1.73 2.87 16.72
CA LYS A 192 2.13 4.13 16.10
C LYS A 192 2.80 3.81 14.78
N VAL A 193 2.29 4.40 13.71
CA VAL A 193 2.82 4.23 12.35
C VAL A 193 3.02 5.58 11.69
N ARG A 194 3.96 5.63 10.75
CA ARG A 194 4.36 6.86 10.07
C ARG A 194 4.34 6.63 8.57
N TYR A 195 3.71 7.55 7.86
CA TYR A 195 3.65 7.63 6.41
C TYR A 195 4.42 8.88 5.98
N ILE A 196 5.45 8.70 5.15
CA ILE A 196 6.20 9.80 4.56
C ILE A 196 5.98 9.70 3.05
N PHE A 197 5.44 10.74 2.44
CA PHE A 197 4.98 10.67 1.05
C PHE A 197 5.01 12.06 0.43
N ASP A 198 4.54 12.14 -0.81
CA ASP A 198 4.65 13.35 -1.62
C ASP A 198 6.13 13.71 -1.79
N CYS A 199 6.86 12.76 -2.38
CA CYS A 199 8.30 12.79 -2.50
C CYS A 199 8.72 13.11 -3.94
N PRO A 200 9.75 13.93 -4.17
CA PRO A 200 10.35 14.06 -5.48
C PRO A 200 10.91 12.70 -5.90
N ILE A 201 10.39 12.16 -7.00
CA ILE A 201 11.00 11.01 -7.64
C ILE A 201 12.34 11.49 -8.21
N LYS A 202 13.43 11.18 -7.53
CA LYS A 202 14.75 11.23 -8.15
C LYS A 202 14.76 10.12 -9.20
N ASN A 203 14.73 10.49 -10.47
CA ASN A 203 15.19 9.58 -11.51
C ASN A 203 16.61 9.19 -11.12
N GLY A 204 16.79 7.94 -10.69
CA GLY A 204 18.11 7.39 -10.44
C GLY A 204 18.91 7.44 -11.73
N VAL A 205 20.15 7.88 -11.58
CA VAL A 205 21.26 7.75 -12.55
C VAL A 205 21.28 6.38 -13.20
#